data_AF-A0A6S7KIH2-F1
#
_entry.id   AF-A0A6S7KIH2-F1
#
_cell.length_a   1.000
_cell.length_b   1.000
_cell.length_c   1.000
_cell.angle_alpha   90.00
_cell.angle_beta   90.00
_cell.angle_gamma   90.00
#
_symmetry.space_group_name_H-M   'P 1'
#
loop_
_entity.id
_entity.type
_entity.pdbx_description
1 polymer ?
#
loop_
_entity_poly.entity_id
_entity_poly.type
_entity_poly.pdbx_seq_one_letter_code
_entity_poly.pdbx_strand_id
1 'polypeptide(L)'
;EDKVPGGEDKVPGGENKVPGGEDKVPGGEDKVPGGEDKVPGGEDKVPGGEDKVPGGEDNVPGGEDKVSGGDDKGPGGEDKVPGSEDKVPGGTDKVPGGEDEVPGDEDKVPGGDDKVSGGEDKVPGGDDKGRGGEDKVPGSEDKIPGGEDKVLGGEDK
;
A
#
# COMPACT_ATOMS: atom_id res chain seq x y z
N GLU A 1 -15.20 20.93 5.75
CA GLU A 1 -15.45 19.94 6.82
C GLU A 1 -16.93 19.82 7.19
N ASP A 2 -17.63 18.86 6.58
CA ASP A 2 -18.95 18.38 7.05
C ASP A 2 -18.77 17.21 8.04
N LYS A 3 -19.55 17.21 9.13
CA LYS A 3 -19.59 16.11 10.10
C LYS A 3 -20.84 15.28 9.86
N VAL A 4 -20.62 14.04 9.48
CA VAL A 4 -21.68 13.07 9.21
C VAL A 4 -21.90 12.22 10.47
N PRO A 5 -23.11 11.72 10.74
CA PRO A 5 -23.33 10.68 11.75
C PRO A 5 -22.46 9.44 11.50
N GLY A 6 -22.45 8.49 12.45
CA GLY A 6 -21.80 7.19 12.23
C GLY A 6 -22.81 6.13 11.81
N GLY A 7 -22.40 5.20 10.95
CA GLY A 7 -23.24 4.13 10.41
C GLY A 7 -22.89 3.77 8.96
N GLU A 8 -23.88 3.31 8.19
CA GLU A 8 -23.77 3.22 6.73
C GLU A 8 -24.06 4.59 6.12
N ASP A 9 -23.05 5.32 5.65
CA ASP A 9 -23.27 6.65 5.06
C ASP A 9 -22.82 6.77 3.59
N LYS A 10 -23.59 7.56 2.84
CA LYS A 10 -23.23 8.06 1.50
C LYS A 10 -23.07 9.56 1.59
N VAL A 11 -21.83 10.01 1.58
CA VAL A 11 -21.48 11.40 1.79
C VAL A 11 -21.21 12.06 0.44
N PRO A 12 -21.65 13.30 0.19
CA PRO A 12 -21.24 14.04 -1.00
C PRO A 12 -19.75 14.43 -0.94
N GLY A 13 -19.11 14.61 -2.09
CA GLY A 13 -17.69 14.97 -2.16
C GLY A 13 -17.34 16.33 -1.57
N GLY A 14 -16.09 16.48 -1.12
CA GLY A 14 -15.56 17.64 -0.42
C GLY A 14 -14.71 17.23 0.79
N GLU A 15 -14.42 18.16 1.69
CA GLU A 15 -13.75 17.82 2.95
C GLU A 15 -14.74 17.22 3.96
N ASN A 16 -14.65 15.93 4.26
CA ASN A 16 -15.55 15.27 5.22
C ASN A 16 -14.83 14.59 6.40
N LYS A 17 -15.58 14.49 7.51
CA LYS A 17 -15.24 13.63 8.64
C LYS A 17 -16.41 12.73 9.00
N VAL A 18 -16.22 11.43 8.77
CA VAL A 18 -17.29 10.41 8.85
C VAL A 18 -16.84 9.30 9.81
N PRO A 19 -17.42 9.21 11.03
CA PRO A 19 -16.97 8.23 12.01
C PRO A 19 -17.80 6.95 12.02
N GLY A 20 -17.19 5.83 11.65
CA GLY A 20 -17.60 4.47 11.96
C GLY A 20 -18.65 3.88 11.02
N GLY A 21 -18.43 2.65 10.58
CA GLY A 21 -19.40 1.82 9.85
C GLY A 21 -18.90 1.37 8.48
N GLU A 22 -19.83 1.30 7.52
CA GLU A 22 -19.55 1.03 6.10
C GLU A 22 -19.77 2.33 5.30
N ASP A 23 -18.70 3.06 4.97
CA ASP A 23 -18.84 4.40 4.38
C ASP A 23 -18.48 4.47 2.89
N LYS A 24 -19.20 5.32 2.15
CA LYS A 24 -18.85 5.68 0.76
C LYS A 24 -18.79 7.19 0.56
N VAL A 25 -17.57 7.70 0.38
CA VAL A 25 -17.29 9.13 0.29
C VAL A 25 -16.52 9.43 -1.01
N PRO A 26 -17.15 10.02 -2.05
CA PRO A 26 -16.50 10.27 -3.31
C PRO A 26 -15.86 11.65 -3.39
N GLY A 27 -14.53 11.69 -3.47
CA GLY A 27 -13.72 12.83 -3.90
C GLY A 27 -13.54 13.90 -2.83
N GLY A 28 -12.29 14.25 -2.51
CA GLY A 28 -11.98 15.38 -1.64
C GLY A 28 -10.74 15.19 -0.79
N GLU A 29 -10.68 15.90 0.34
CA GLU A 29 -9.76 15.60 1.43
C GLU A 29 -10.58 14.95 2.54
N ASP A 30 -10.61 13.62 2.62
CA ASP A 30 -11.54 12.91 3.50
C ASP A 30 -10.84 12.22 4.68
N LYS A 31 -11.52 12.22 5.83
CA LYS A 31 -11.12 11.44 7.01
C LYS A 31 -12.23 10.52 7.49
N VAL A 32 -12.08 9.24 7.23
CA VAL A 32 -13.10 8.21 7.46
C VAL A 32 -12.52 7.13 8.38
N PRO A 33 -12.63 7.27 9.71
CA PRO A 33 -12.29 6.19 10.63
C PRO A 33 -13.42 5.16 10.70
N GLY A 34 -13.20 3.90 10.32
CA GLY A 34 -14.31 2.99 10.09
C GLY A 34 -13.99 1.50 10.11
N GLY A 35 -14.99 0.70 9.74
CA GLY A 35 -14.88 -0.75 9.63
C GLY A 35 -14.56 -1.16 8.20
N GLU A 36 -15.46 -0.84 7.26
CA GLU A 36 -15.27 -1.09 5.82
C GLU A 36 -15.51 0.20 5.01
N ASP A 37 -14.46 0.85 4.51
CA ASP A 37 -14.61 2.17 3.87
C ASP A 37 -14.29 2.15 2.37
N LYS A 38 -15.02 2.95 1.58
CA LYS A 38 -14.75 3.15 0.16
C LYS A 38 -14.71 4.62 -0.23
N VAL A 39 -13.49 5.13 -0.40
CA VAL A 39 -13.23 6.56 -0.62
C VAL A 39 -12.50 6.76 -1.96
N PRO A 40 -13.20 7.08 -3.05
CA PRO A 40 -12.54 7.38 -4.31
C PRO A 40 -12.14 8.85 -4.46
N GLY A 41 -10.84 9.12 -4.60
CA GLY A 41 -10.25 10.33 -5.18
C GLY A 41 -9.81 11.41 -4.19
N GLY A 42 -8.61 11.96 -4.39
CA GLY A 42 -8.10 13.13 -3.65
C GLY A 42 -6.97 12.78 -2.69
N GLU A 43 -6.89 13.47 -1.55
CA GLU A 43 -5.97 13.16 -0.45
C GLU A 43 -6.76 12.52 0.70
N ASP A 44 -6.67 11.21 0.88
CA ASP A 44 -7.56 10.49 1.79
C ASP A 44 -6.84 9.93 3.02
N LYS A 45 -7.53 9.95 4.18
CA LYS A 45 -7.08 9.29 5.41
C LYS A 45 -8.15 8.39 5.99
N VAL A 46 -7.96 7.09 5.81
CA VAL A 46 -8.97 6.07 6.14
C VAL A 46 -8.36 5.05 7.10
N PRO A 47 -8.42 5.28 8.43
CA PRO A 47 -7.96 4.29 9.40
C PRO A 47 -9.08 3.30 9.72
N GLY A 48 -8.90 2.01 9.43
CA GLY A 48 -10.01 1.06 9.54
C GLY A 48 -9.65 -0.42 9.51
N GLY A 49 -10.66 -1.26 9.25
CA GLY A 49 -10.55 -2.70 9.18
C GLY A 49 -10.29 -3.20 7.76
N GLU A 50 -11.21 -2.94 6.84
CA GLU A 50 -11.13 -3.30 5.42
C GLU A 50 -11.38 -2.08 4.52
N ASP A 51 -10.33 -1.44 4.02
CA ASP A 51 -10.49 -0.16 3.31
C ASP A 51 -10.19 -0.26 1.81
N LYS A 52 -10.92 0.51 1.00
CA LYS A 52 -10.71 0.59 -0.44
C LYS A 52 -10.68 2.02 -0.96
N VAL A 53 -9.48 2.49 -1.27
CA VAL A 53 -9.22 3.89 -1.60
C VAL A 53 -8.53 3.98 -2.96
N PRO A 54 -9.25 4.27 -4.06
CA PRO A 54 -8.63 4.59 -5.33
C PRO A 54 -8.50 6.12 -5.47
N GLY A 55 -7.28 6.65 -5.51
CA GLY A 55 -7.11 8.06 -5.20
C GLY A 55 -5.77 8.67 -5.60
N GLY A 56 -5.48 9.85 -5.09
CA GLY A 56 -4.26 10.60 -5.37
C GLY A 56 -3.16 10.23 -4.37
N GLU A 57 -3.11 10.95 -3.25
CA GLU A 57 -2.20 10.65 -2.14
C GLU A 57 -3.00 10.05 -0.96
N ASP A 58 -2.82 8.77 -0.66
CA ASP A 58 -3.70 8.07 0.29
C ASP A 58 -2.92 7.59 1.54
N ASN A 59 -3.55 7.66 2.72
CA ASN A 59 -3.02 7.09 3.96
C ASN A 59 -4.07 6.21 4.65
N VAL A 60 -3.88 4.90 4.58
CA VAL A 60 -4.86 3.90 5.00
C VAL A 60 -4.23 2.93 6.00
N PRO A 61 -4.15 3.28 7.29
CA PRO A 61 -3.61 2.38 8.31
C PRO A 61 -4.70 1.44 8.85
N GLY A 62 -4.56 0.14 8.65
CA GLY A 62 -5.66 -0.76 8.94
C GLY A 62 -5.35 -2.25 8.94
N GLY A 63 -6.40 -3.05 8.72
CA GLY A 63 -6.33 -4.50 8.63
C GLY A 63 -6.00 -4.96 7.23
N GLU A 64 -7.04 -5.16 6.40
CA GLU A 64 -6.95 -5.55 5.00
C GLU A 64 -7.19 -4.36 4.08
N ASP A 65 -6.14 -3.71 3.58
CA ASP A 65 -6.29 -2.46 2.83
C ASP A 65 -6.05 -2.63 1.33
N LYS A 66 -6.86 -1.95 0.51
CA LYS A 66 -6.68 -1.86 -0.94
C LYS A 66 -6.65 -0.41 -1.40
N VAL A 67 -5.44 0.10 -1.52
CA VAL A 67 -5.16 1.47 -1.94
C VAL A 67 -4.69 1.46 -3.40
N SER A 68 -4.98 2.50 -4.18
CA SER A 68 -4.42 2.59 -5.53
C SER A 68 -4.35 4.03 -5.99
N GLY A 69 -3.15 4.56 -6.21
CA GLY A 69 -2.97 5.97 -6.50
C GLY A 69 -1.58 6.36 -6.99
N GLY A 70 -1.23 7.62 -6.77
CA GLY A 70 0.09 8.16 -7.08
C GLY A 70 1.08 7.87 -5.95
N ASP A 71 0.71 8.27 -4.73
CA ASP A 71 1.54 8.22 -3.53
C ASP A 71 0.75 7.62 -2.36
N ASP A 72 0.94 6.33 -2.08
CA ASP A 72 0.10 5.61 -1.13
C ASP A 72 0.88 5.18 0.13
N LYS A 73 0.23 5.24 1.29
CA LYS A 73 0.73 4.62 2.53
C LYS A 73 -0.33 3.72 3.15
N GLY A 74 -0.06 2.42 3.21
CA GLY A 74 -0.91 1.45 3.87
C GLY A 74 -0.12 0.64 4.89
N PRO A 75 -0.07 1.02 6.17
CA PRO A 75 0.51 0.16 7.19
C PRO A 75 -0.56 -0.76 7.78
N GLY A 76 -0.43 -2.07 7.61
CA GLY A 76 -1.49 -2.99 8.02
C GLY A 76 -1.12 -4.47 8.11
N GLY A 77 -2.15 -5.31 8.13
CA GLY A 77 -2.00 -6.76 8.21
C GLY A 77 -1.84 -7.38 6.83
N GLU A 78 -2.76 -7.08 5.91
CA GLU A 78 -2.76 -7.56 4.52
C GLU A 78 -3.03 -6.40 3.55
N ASP A 79 -2.00 -5.84 2.94
CA ASP A 79 -2.15 -4.64 2.12
C ASP A 79 -1.94 -4.90 0.63
N LYS A 80 -2.73 -4.21 -0.20
CA LYS A 80 -2.58 -4.22 -1.64
C LYS A 80 -2.62 -2.80 -2.19
N VAL A 81 -1.45 -2.30 -2.55
CA VAL A 81 -1.21 -0.90 -2.90
C VAL A 81 -0.52 -0.81 -4.26
N PRO A 82 -1.25 -0.80 -5.38
CA PRO A 82 -0.71 -0.43 -6.68
C PRO A 82 -0.57 1.09 -6.84
N GLY A 83 0.66 1.60 -6.93
CA GLY A 83 0.92 3.02 -7.15
C GLY A 83 2.25 3.33 -7.83
N SER A 84 2.67 4.59 -7.74
CA SER A 84 3.96 5.05 -8.30
C SER A 84 5.03 5.22 -7.22
N GLU A 85 4.62 5.64 -6.02
CA GLU A 85 5.48 5.81 -4.85
C GLU A 85 4.77 5.30 -3.58
N ASP A 86 4.99 4.04 -3.22
CA ASP A 86 4.21 3.40 -2.15
C ASP A 86 5.06 3.09 -0.90
N LYS A 87 4.46 3.25 0.28
CA LYS A 87 5.07 2.82 1.57
C LYS A 87 4.12 1.95 2.37
N VAL A 88 4.46 0.67 2.47
CA VAL A 88 3.52 -0.34 2.98
C VAL A 88 4.26 -1.23 3.98
N PRO A 89 4.26 -0.89 5.28
CA PRO A 89 4.80 -1.77 6.30
C PRO A 89 3.72 -2.65 6.92
N GLY A 90 3.84 -3.96 6.77
CA GLY A 90 2.80 -4.85 7.24
C GLY A 90 3.20 -6.31 7.42
N GLY A 91 2.19 -7.17 7.52
CA GLY A 91 2.38 -8.61 7.59
C GLY A 91 2.51 -9.23 6.21
N THR A 92 1.58 -8.93 5.30
CA THR A 92 1.53 -9.48 3.95
C THR A 92 1.18 -8.41 2.94
N ASP A 93 2.17 -7.96 2.19
CA ASP A 93 2.02 -6.77 1.34
C ASP A 93 2.18 -7.10 -0.14
N LYS A 94 1.33 -6.50 -0.97
CA LYS A 94 1.41 -6.59 -2.43
C LYS A 94 1.37 -5.21 -3.06
N VAL A 95 2.55 -4.78 -3.51
CA VAL A 95 2.79 -3.40 -3.94
C VAL A 95 3.36 -3.42 -5.37
N PRO A 96 2.52 -3.47 -6.41
CA PRO A 96 3.01 -3.42 -7.78
C PRO A 96 3.09 -1.98 -8.26
N GLY A 97 4.29 -1.46 -8.47
CA GLY A 97 4.43 -0.03 -8.71
C GLY A 97 5.77 0.42 -9.26
N GLY A 98 6.08 1.68 -8.95
CA GLY A 98 7.29 2.38 -9.36
C GLY A 98 8.38 2.28 -8.30
N GLU A 99 8.46 3.27 -7.42
CA GLU A 99 9.40 3.35 -6.31
C GLU A 99 8.73 2.93 -4.99
N ASP A 100 8.90 1.67 -4.58
CA ASP A 100 8.16 1.14 -3.43
C ASP A 100 9.07 0.86 -2.21
N GLU A 101 8.59 1.14 -1.00
CA GLU A 101 9.24 0.75 0.27
C GLU A 101 8.31 -0.14 1.11
N VAL A 102 8.66 -1.42 1.23
CA VAL A 102 7.78 -2.45 1.83
C VAL A 102 8.54 -3.28 2.88
N PRO A 103 8.43 -2.91 4.17
CA PRO A 103 8.95 -3.73 5.25
C PRO A 103 7.87 -4.64 5.86
N GLY A 104 7.96 -5.96 5.65
CA GLY A 104 7.00 -6.91 6.22
C GLY A 104 7.47 -8.35 6.35
N ASP A 105 6.56 -9.24 6.76
CA ASP A 105 6.86 -10.66 6.92
C ASP A 105 6.76 -11.42 5.57
N GLU A 106 5.83 -11.06 4.69
CA GLU A 106 5.62 -11.70 3.38
C GLU A 106 5.30 -10.69 2.28
N ASP A 107 6.33 -10.20 1.58
CA ASP A 107 6.17 -9.09 0.63
C ASP A 107 6.27 -9.52 -0.84
N LYS A 108 5.42 -8.92 -1.68
CA LYS A 108 5.48 -9.08 -3.13
C LYS A 108 5.39 -7.75 -3.86
N VAL A 109 6.53 -7.32 -4.38
CA VAL A 109 6.70 -5.99 -4.96
C VAL A 109 7.23 -6.11 -6.39
N PRO A 110 6.35 -6.28 -7.41
CA PRO A 110 6.79 -6.30 -8.79
C PRO A 110 6.78 -4.88 -9.38
N GLY A 111 7.94 -4.32 -9.67
CA GLY A 111 8.00 -2.90 -9.98
C GLY A 111 9.36 -2.39 -10.47
N GLY A 112 9.59 -1.11 -10.20
CA GLY A 112 10.75 -0.35 -10.63
C GLY A 112 11.88 -0.40 -9.60
N ASP A 113 12.08 0.69 -8.85
CA ASP A 113 13.16 0.86 -7.87
C ASP A 113 12.65 0.46 -6.48
N ASP A 114 12.61 -0.85 -6.18
CA ASP A 114 11.94 -1.34 -4.98
C ASP A 114 12.91 -1.55 -3.81
N LYS A 115 12.46 -1.24 -2.59
CA LYS A 115 13.15 -1.63 -1.35
C LYS A 115 12.23 -2.45 -0.45
N VAL A 116 12.61 -3.69 -0.23
CA VAL A 116 11.90 -4.60 0.67
C VAL A 116 12.77 -5.03 1.84
N SER A 117 12.13 -5.29 2.98
CA SER A 117 12.84 -5.93 4.07
C SER A 117 11.92 -6.67 5.04
N GLY A 118 12.19 -7.96 5.22
CA GLY A 118 11.80 -8.67 6.43
C GLY A 118 11.87 -10.18 6.31
N GLY A 119 10.72 -10.85 6.18
CA GLY A 119 10.64 -12.31 6.21
C GLY A 119 10.94 -12.95 4.87
N GLU A 120 9.90 -13.14 4.06
CA GLU A 120 9.92 -13.78 2.74
C GLU A 120 9.55 -12.79 1.62
N ASP A 121 10.55 -12.22 0.96
CA ASP A 121 10.31 -11.16 -0.03
C ASP A 121 10.45 -11.66 -1.48
N LYS A 122 9.58 -11.17 -2.38
CA LYS A 122 9.66 -11.41 -3.83
C LYS A 122 9.56 -10.10 -4.60
N VAL A 123 10.67 -9.71 -5.22
CA VAL A 123 10.79 -8.43 -5.93
C VAL A 123 11.30 -8.65 -7.35
N PRO A 124 10.42 -8.96 -8.32
CA PRO A 124 10.81 -9.05 -9.72
C PRO A 124 10.66 -7.68 -10.39
N GLY A 125 11.76 -7.08 -10.84
CA GLY A 125 11.72 -5.67 -11.18
C GLY A 125 13.04 -5.10 -11.68
N GLY A 126 13.16 -3.77 -11.65
CA GLY A 126 14.30 -3.01 -12.16
C GLY A 126 15.53 -3.08 -11.27
N ASP A 127 15.69 -2.05 -10.43
CA ASP A 127 16.89 -1.79 -9.62
C ASP A 127 16.58 -2.00 -8.13
N ASP A 128 16.52 -3.28 -7.73
CA ASP A 128 15.87 -3.68 -6.49
C ASP A 128 16.83 -3.91 -5.31
N LYS A 129 16.33 -3.70 -4.09
CA LYS A 129 17.05 -4.02 -2.85
C LYS A 129 16.16 -4.81 -1.91
N GLY A 130 16.60 -6.01 -1.55
CA GLY A 130 15.96 -6.84 -0.52
C GLY A 130 16.84 -6.96 0.71
N ARG A 131 16.24 -7.16 1.89
CA ARG A 131 16.98 -7.53 3.10
C ARG A 131 16.07 -8.31 4.04
N GLY A 132 16.30 -9.61 4.15
CA GLY A 132 15.42 -10.42 4.97
C GLY A 132 15.88 -11.84 5.21
N GLY A 133 14.91 -12.70 5.49
CA GLY A 133 15.08 -14.13 5.69
C GLY A 133 15.26 -14.88 4.39
N GLU A 134 14.23 -14.92 3.54
CA GLU A 134 14.23 -15.60 2.23
C GLU A 134 13.83 -14.65 1.10
N ASP A 135 14.81 -13.98 0.49
CA ASP A 135 14.53 -12.99 -0.55
C ASP A 135 14.78 -13.55 -1.96
N LYS A 136 13.89 -13.20 -2.90
CA LYS A 136 14.02 -13.51 -4.33
C LYS A 136 13.89 -12.24 -5.16
N VAL A 137 15.01 -11.80 -5.73
CA VAL A 137 15.09 -10.58 -6.54
C VAL A 137 15.73 -10.89 -7.91
N PRO A 138 14.94 -10.91 -8.99
CA PRO A 138 15.45 -10.88 -10.36
C PRO A 138 15.34 -9.48 -11.00
N GLY A 139 16.48 -8.86 -11.32
CA GLY A 139 16.59 -7.55 -11.95
C GLY A 139 17.97 -7.26 -12.56
N SER A 140 18.19 -6.02 -13.00
CA SER A 140 19.44 -5.58 -13.65
C SER A 140 20.50 -5.12 -12.65
N GLU A 141 20.13 -4.43 -11.56
CA GLU A 141 21.07 -3.94 -10.52
C GLU A 141 20.64 -4.29 -9.08
N ASP A 142 20.46 -5.58 -8.79
CA ASP A 142 19.95 -6.03 -7.49
C ASP A 142 21.01 -6.07 -6.36
N LYS A 143 20.58 -5.77 -5.13
CA LYS A 143 21.39 -5.98 -3.91
C LYS A 143 20.55 -6.62 -2.81
N ILE A 144 20.99 -7.82 -2.37
CA ILE A 144 20.37 -8.50 -1.21
C ILE A 144 21.42 -8.83 -0.14
N PRO A 145 21.44 -8.08 0.99
CA PRO A 145 22.16 -8.48 2.18
C PRO A 145 21.22 -9.13 3.23
N GLY A 146 21.21 -10.46 3.35
CA GLY A 146 20.31 -11.13 4.29
C GLY A 146 20.58 -12.62 4.44
N GLY A 147 19.53 -13.38 4.77
CA GLY A 147 19.51 -14.82 5.02
C GLY A 147 19.71 -15.69 3.77
N GLU A 148 18.74 -16.55 3.45
CA GLU A 148 18.79 -17.42 2.28
C GLU A 148 18.32 -16.70 1.01
N ASP A 149 19.20 -15.89 0.43
CA ASP A 149 18.88 -15.00 -0.68
C ASP A 149 19.15 -15.62 -2.06
N LYS A 150 18.29 -15.31 -3.04
CA LYS A 150 18.46 -15.71 -4.45
C LYS A 150 18.35 -14.51 -5.40
N VAL A 151 19.50 -14.12 -5.96
CA VAL A 151 19.58 -13.15 -7.06
C VAL A 151 19.64 -13.90 -8.40
N LEU A 152 18.69 -13.61 -9.29
CA LEU A 152 18.65 -14.16 -10.66
C LEU A 152 18.86 -12.99 -11.64
N GLY A 153 20.12 -12.59 -11.83
CA GLY A 153 20.45 -11.45 -12.68
C GLY A 153 19.99 -11.62 -14.14
N GLY A 154 19.32 -10.60 -14.67
CA GLY A 154 18.99 -10.48 -16.08
C GLY A 154 20.21 -10.04 -16.88
N GLU A 155 20.58 -10.77 -17.92
CA GLU A 155 21.64 -10.33 -18.85
C GLU A 155 21.18 -9.07 -19.61
N ASP A 156 21.94 -7.98 -19.46
CA ASP A 156 21.84 -6.77 -20.27
C ASP A 156 21.79 -7.10 -21.78
N LYS A 157 20.83 -6.53 -22.50
CA LYS A 157 20.84 -6.45 -23.97
C LYS A 157 20.51 -5.05 -24.46
#